data_AF-A0A5C4SCF6-F1
#
_entry.id   AF-A0A5C4SCF6-F1
#
_cell.length_a   1.000
_cell.length_b   1.000
_cell.length_c   1.000
_cell.angle_alpha   90.00
_cell.angle_beta   90.00
_cell.angle_gamma   90.00
#
_symmetry.space_group_name_H-M   'P 1'
#
loop_
_entity.id
_entity.type
_entity.pdbx_description
1 polymer ?
#
loop_
_entity_poly.entity_id
_entity_poly.type
_entity_poly.pdbx_seq_one_letter_code
_entity_poly.pdbx_strand_id
1 'polypeptide(L)'
;MIKKTSLILIMGILSFFGFKSNKTDNITYEKQIEVFKALGYEFADGVTKEMILTDGYGEPMWDQIRKERLKQIEEKPFSRLYFYYGWRSPKIPTLNFSDKCIWFDLEFIDSPEQYIWFMKRMGTITDGEIEYTEISIVVDDENYEWIHFKVNGISKKWKLQKVGYIADSFFKRFSYLPDELKTKGKYTYYDDGGQQFVIDYATESEQKEFNEKTGLNREWLDDGNHFNEPK
;
A
#
# COMPACT_ATOMS: atom_id res chain seq x y z
N MET A 1 -53.08 -43.18 -3.81
CA MET A 1 -53.13 -43.88 -5.11
C MET A 1 -53.24 -42.83 -6.21
N ILE A 2 -52.09 -42.54 -6.85
CA ILE A 2 -51.82 -41.79 -8.09
C ILE A 2 -52.72 -40.57 -8.40
N LYS A 3 -52.25 -39.37 -8.04
CA LYS A 3 -52.62 -38.12 -8.72
C LYS A 3 -51.65 -37.89 -9.88
N LYS A 4 -52.19 -37.78 -11.09
CA LYS A 4 -51.48 -37.42 -12.31
C LYS A 4 -51.08 -35.94 -12.29
N THR A 5 -49.84 -35.73 -12.70
CA THR A 5 -49.13 -34.51 -13.11
C THR A 5 -49.93 -33.63 -14.08
N SER A 6 -49.90 -32.32 -13.83
CA SER A 6 -50.01 -31.31 -14.88
C SER A 6 -48.76 -30.41 -14.82
N LEU A 7 -48.11 -30.37 -15.98
CA LEU A 7 -46.92 -29.64 -16.37
C LEU A 7 -47.11 -28.12 -16.16
N ILE A 8 -46.19 -27.45 -15.46
CA ILE A 8 -46.06 -26.00 -15.51
C ILE A 8 -45.02 -25.64 -16.58
N LEU A 9 -45.50 -24.93 -17.60
CA LEU A 9 -44.72 -24.32 -18.66
C LEU A 9 -44.01 -23.08 -18.07
N ILE A 10 -42.69 -23.11 -17.90
CA ILE A 10 -41.90 -21.91 -17.60
C ILE A 10 -41.31 -21.41 -18.91
N MET A 11 -41.93 -20.37 -19.47
CA MET A 11 -41.36 -19.60 -20.58
C MET A 11 -40.11 -18.88 -20.09
N GLY A 12 -38.98 -19.19 -20.71
CA GLY A 12 -37.73 -18.46 -20.54
C GLY A 12 -37.84 -17.05 -21.10
N ILE A 13 -37.37 -16.08 -20.32
CA ILE A 13 -36.91 -14.78 -20.83
C ILE A 13 -35.41 -14.75 -20.53
N LEU A 14 -34.63 -15.17 -21.51
CA LEU A 14 -33.19 -14.92 -21.57
C LEU A 14 -33.00 -13.44 -21.90
N SER A 15 -32.81 -12.61 -20.88
CA SER A 15 -32.25 -11.28 -21.04
C SER A 15 -30.76 -11.41 -21.34
N PHE A 16 -30.42 -11.52 -22.62
CA PHE A 16 -29.08 -11.22 -23.13
C PHE A 16 -28.83 -9.71 -22.99
N PHE A 17 -28.50 -9.25 -21.79
CA PHE A 17 -27.74 -8.01 -21.65
C PHE A 17 -26.30 -8.33 -22.03
N GLY A 18 -26.00 -8.16 -23.31
CA GLY A 18 -24.62 -8.01 -23.75
C GLY A 18 -24.04 -6.79 -23.03
N PHE A 19 -23.29 -7.02 -21.96
CA PHE A 19 -22.33 -6.04 -21.46
C PHE A 19 -21.41 -5.74 -22.63
N LYS A 20 -21.62 -4.58 -23.29
CA LYS A 20 -20.56 -3.92 -24.02
C LYS A 20 -19.47 -3.65 -22.98
N SER A 21 -18.47 -4.53 -22.96
CA SER A 21 -17.17 -4.23 -22.39
C SER A 21 -16.73 -2.94 -23.07
N ASN A 22 -16.89 -1.80 -22.38
CA ASN A 22 -16.15 -0.61 -22.73
C ASN A 22 -14.69 -1.02 -22.68
N LYS A 23 -14.08 -1.23 -23.85
CA LYS A 23 -12.63 -1.20 -23.98
C LYS A 23 -12.25 0.21 -23.57
N THR A 24 -12.01 0.42 -22.28
CA THR A 24 -11.12 1.48 -21.83
C THR A 24 -9.82 1.25 -22.57
N ASP A 25 -9.42 2.21 -23.41
CA ASP A 25 -8.08 2.17 -23.99
C ASP A 25 -7.10 2.06 -22.82
N ASN A 26 -6.37 0.94 -22.75
CA ASN A 26 -5.42 0.71 -21.65
C ASN A 26 -4.40 1.84 -21.64
N ILE A 27 -4.24 2.50 -20.49
CA ILE A 27 -3.23 3.56 -20.32
C ILE A 27 -1.86 2.88 -20.30
N THR A 28 -0.98 3.26 -21.21
CA THR A 28 0.37 2.66 -21.32
C THR A 28 1.21 2.93 -20.08
N TYR A 29 2.21 2.08 -19.83
CA TYR A 29 3.19 2.29 -18.76
C TYR A 29 3.77 3.72 -18.77
N GLU A 30 4.24 4.20 -19.91
CA GLU A 30 4.87 5.52 -20.04
C GLU A 30 3.89 6.63 -19.67
N LYS A 31 2.61 6.49 -20.06
CA LYS A 31 1.61 7.50 -19.74
C LYS A 31 1.27 7.52 -18.25
N GLN A 32 1.25 6.35 -17.61
CA GLN A 32 1.08 6.27 -16.15
C GLN A 32 2.25 6.92 -15.41
N ILE A 33 3.49 6.71 -15.86
CA ILE A 33 4.68 7.37 -15.30
C ILE A 33 4.60 8.90 -15.42
N GLU A 34 4.15 9.44 -16.55
CA GLU A 34 3.97 10.90 -16.71
C GLU A 34 2.98 11.47 -15.69
N VAL A 35 1.87 10.77 -15.43
CA VAL A 35 0.88 11.19 -14.44
C VAL A 35 1.46 11.16 -13.03
N PHE A 36 2.16 10.09 -12.66
CA PHE A 36 2.83 9.98 -11.37
C PHE A 36 3.89 11.08 -11.15
N LYS A 37 4.70 11.38 -12.18
CA LYS A 37 5.64 12.51 -12.12
C LYS A 37 4.94 13.84 -11.90
N ALA A 38 3.82 14.07 -12.59
CA ALA A 38 3.00 15.27 -12.39
C ALA A 38 2.34 15.35 -11.01
N LEU A 39 2.29 14.24 -10.27
CA LEU A 39 1.86 14.14 -8.88
C LEU A 39 3.03 14.16 -7.88
N GLY A 40 4.27 14.36 -8.35
CA GLY A 40 5.46 14.42 -7.50
C GLY A 40 6.10 13.06 -7.16
N TYR A 41 5.69 11.98 -7.84
CA TYR A 41 6.29 10.65 -7.66
C TYR A 41 7.44 10.44 -8.64
N GLU A 42 8.63 10.30 -8.08
CA GLU A 42 9.84 9.96 -8.82
C GLU A 42 10.45 8.70 -8.23
N PHE A 43 10.97 7.84 -9.12
CA PHE A 43 11.75 6.70 -8.68
C PHE A 43 13.13 7.16 -8.26
N ALA A 44 13.66 6.56 -7.19
CA ALA A 44 14.99 6.81 -6.68
C ALA A 44 16.07 6.52 -7.74
N ASP A 45 17.22 7.18 -7.59
CA ASP A 45 18.38 6.97 -8.45
C ASP A 45 18.76 5.48 -8.50
N GLY A 46 18.93 4.97 -9.72
CA GLY A 46 19.26 3.56 -9.97
C GLY A 46 18.06 2.62 -10.11
N VAL A 47 16.84 3.06 -9.81
CA VAL A 47 15.63 2.27 -10.10
C VAL A 47 15.32 2.34 -11.60
N THR A 48 15.33 1.19 -12.26
CA THR A 48 15.11 1.09 -13.71
C THR A 48 13.75 0.47 -14.03
N LYS A 49 13.25 0.71 -15.25
CA LYS A 49 12.07 -0.01 -15.77
C LYS A 49 12.24 -1.52 -15.69
N GLU A 50 13.46 -2.02 -15.95
CA GLU A 50 13.76 -3.45 -15.83
C GLU A 50 13.61 -3.97 -14.39
N MET A 51 14.04 -3.19 -13.40
CA MET A 51 13.81 -3.55 -12.00
C MET A 51 12.32 -3.61 -11.68
N ILE A 52 11.53 -2.63 -12.13
CA ILE A 52 10.07 -2.64 -11.92
C ILE A 52 9.41 -3.85 -12.57
N LEU A 53 9.77 -4.16 -13.83
CA LEU A 53 9.19 -5.28 -14.57
C LEU A 53 9.67 -6.66 -14.10
N THR A 54 10.63 -6.72 -13.17
CA THR A 54 11.19 -7.95 -12.62
C THR A 54 11.21 -7.96 -11.09
N ASP A 55 10.39 -7.14 -10.42
CA ASP A 55 10.29 -7.03 -8.95
C ASP A 55 11.62 -6.74 -8.22
N GLY A 56 12.56 -6.10 -8.91
CA GLY A 56 13.89 -5.76 -8.40
C GLY A 56 14.92 -6.88 -8.54
N TYR A 57 14.60 -8.01 -9.18
CA TYR A 57 15.57 -9.08 -9.43
C TYR A 57 16.52 -8.75 -10.60
N GLY A 58 16.09 -7.97 -11.60
CA GLY A 58 16.97 -7.39 -12.62
C GLY A 58 17.63 -8.41 -13.56
N GLU A 59 17.04 -9.60 -13.73
CA GLU A 59 17.64 -10.65 -14.54
C GLU A 59 17.15 -10.63 -16.00
N PRO A 60 18.06 -10.62 -16.99
CA PRO A 60 17.72 -10.56 -18.43
C PRO A 60 16.93 -11.76 -18.96
N MET A 61 16.84 -12.88 -18.23
CA MET A 61 16.31 -14.14 -18.75
C MET A 61 14.79 -14.31 -18.62
N TRP A 62 14.06 -13.25 -18.23
CA TRP A 62 12.66 -13.34 -17.81
C TRP A 62 11.69 -12.56 -18.73
N ASP A 63 11.82 -12.72 -20.05
CA ASP A 63 10.98 -12.04 -21.06
C ASP A 63 9.47 -12.22 -20.82
N GLN A 64 9.06 -13.41 -20.37
CA GLN A 64 7.66 -13.69 -20.08
C GLN A 64 7.17 -12.89 -18.86
N ILE A 65 7.94 -12.83 -17.77
CA ILE A 65 7.57 -12.04 -16.59
C ILE A 65 7.45 -10.57 -16.95
N ARG A 66 8.37 -10.01 -17.74
CA ARG A 66 8.27 -8.59 -18.14
C ARG A 66 6.98 -8.30 -18.90
N LYS A 67 6.62 -9.17 -19.86
CA LYS A 67 5.39 -9.02 -20.64
C LYS A 67 4.16 -9.15 -19.77
N GLU A 68 4.13 -10.13 -18.88
CA GLU A 68 3.03 -10.31 -17.93
C GLU A 68 2.91 -9.12 -16.98
N ARG A 69 4.03 -8.57 -16.50
CA ARG A 69 4.03 -7.45 -15.57
C ARG A 69 3.62 -6.15 -16.24
N LEU A 70 4.15 -5.87 -17.43
CA LEU A 70 3.73 -4.73 -18.22
C LEU A 70 2.22 -4.80 -18.50
N LYS A 71 1.72 -5.99 -18.88
CA LYS A 71 0.30 -6.23 -19.07
C LYS A 71 -0.51 -5.96 -17.80
N GLN A 72 -0.06 -6.44 -16.63
CA GLN A 72 -0.73 -6.17 -15.35
C GLN A 72 -0.80 -4.67 -15.01
N ILE A 73 0.26 -3.91 -15.32
CA ILE A 73 0.30 -2.45 -15.14
C ILE A 73 -0.73 -1.77 -16.05
N GLU A 74 -0.87 -2.24 -17.29
CA GLU A 74 -1.79 -1.65 -18.26
C GLU A 74 -3.26 -2.09 -18.07
N GLU A 75 -3.50 -3.28 -17.53
CA GLU A 75 -4.84 -3.81 -17.22
C GLU A 75 -5.45 -3.23 -15.93
N LYS A 76 -4.60 -2.82 -14.98
CA LYS A 76 -5.00 -2.09 -13.76
C LYS A 76 -4.25 -0.76 -13.68
N PRO A 77 -4.65 0.24 -14.49
CA PRO A 77 -3.94 1.51 -14.55
C PRO A 77 -3.71 2.12 -13.17
N PHE A 78 -2.51 2.64 -12.99
CA PHE A 78 -1.97 3.30 -11.79
C PHE A 78 -1.78 2.40 -10.57
N SER A 79 -2.71 1.46 -10.30
CA SER A 79 -2.68 0.59 -9.12
C SER A 79 -1.33 -0.13 -8.97
N ARG A 80 -0.93 -0.91 -9.98
CA ARG A 80 0.33 -1.68 -9.90
C ARG A 80 1.57 -0.81 -9.81
N LEU A 81 1.61 0.30 -10.55
CA LEU A 81 2.74 1.22 -10.47
C LEU A 81 2.82 1.90 -9.10
N TYR A 82 1.69 2.20 -8.47
CA TYR A 82 1.66 2.81 -7.13
C TYR A 82 2.30 1.90 -6.08
N PHE A 83 1.99 0.60 -6.14
CA PHE A 83 2.70 -0.41 -5.35
C PHE A 83 4.21 -0.39 -5.61
N TYR A 84 4.65 -0.34 -6.88
CA TYR A 84 6.07 -0.30 -7.19
C TYR A 84 6.79 0.97 -6.71
N TYR A 85 6.13 2.12 -6.66
CA TYR A 85 6.71 3.31 -6.04
C TYR A 85 7.02 3.07 -4.55
N GLY A 86 6.19 2.29 -3.86
CA GLY A 86 6.39 1.93 -2.47
C GLY A 86 7.33 0.74 -2.23
N TRP A 87 7.84 0.11 -3.29
CA TRP A 87 8.62 -1.13 -3.18
C TRP A 87 9.99 -0.91 -2.57
N ARG A 88 10.55 -1.97 -1.98
CA ARG A 88 11.93 -2.04 -1.53
C ARG A 88 12.62 -3.18 -2.27
N SER A 89 13.82 -2.92 -2.79
CA SER A 89 14.57 -3.94 -3.51
C SER A 89 14.90 -5.14 -2.61
N PRO A 90 14.53 -6.37 -2.98
CA PRO A 90 14.91 -7.56 -2.23
C PRO A 90 16.42 -7.86 -2.35
N LYS A 91 17.05 -7.41 -3.44
CA LYS A 91 18.50 -7.61 -3.69
C LYS A 91 19.38 -6.51 -3.09
N ILE A 92 18.84 -5.30 -2.92
CA ILE A 92 19.58 -4.14 -2.41
C ILE A 92 18.81 -3.60 -1.19
N PRO A 93 19.11 -4.08 0.02
CA PRO A 93 18.29 -3.80 1.20
C PRO A 93 18.12 -2.31 1.54
N THR A 94 19.00 -1.44 1.07
CA THR A 94 18.93 0.01 1.32
C THR A 94 18.16 0.78 0.24
N LEU A 95 17.82 0.13 -0.88
CA LEU A 95 17.18 0.79 -2.02
C LEU A 95 15.66 0.66 -1.91
N ASN A 96 15.01 1.75 -1.55
CA ASN A 96 13.57 1.93 -1.79
C ASN A 96 13.37 2.45 -3.21
N PHE A 97 12.26 2.09 -3.84
CA PHE A 97 11.97 2.51 -5.19
C PHE A 97 11.58 3.98 -5.24
N SER A 98 10.99 4.52 -4.17
CA SER A 98 10.83 5.96 -3.97
C SER A 98 10.81 6.28 -2.48
N ASP A 99 10.88 7.58 -2.19
CA ASP A 99 10.66 8.13 -0.85
C ASP A 99 9.26 8.74 -0.66
N LYS A 100 8.32 8.47 -1.58
CA LYS A 100 6.96 9.02 -1.53
C LYS A 100 5.94 8.11 -0.87
N CYS A 101 6.10 6.79 -0.99
CA CYS A 101 5.17 5.85 -0.36
C CYS A 101 5.89 4.56 0.07
N ILE A 102 5.12 3.68 0.70
CA ILE A 102 5.57 2.40 1.24
C ILE A 102 4.55 1.35 0.82
N TRP A 103 4.98 0.36 0.06
CA TRP A 103 4.23 -0.87 -0.13
C TRP A 103 4.61 -1.81 1.00
N PHE A 104 3.62 -2.28 1.73
CA PHE A 104 3.80 -3.25 2.79
C PHE A 104 2.78 -4.39 2.68
N ASP A 105 3.17 -5.53 3.23
CA ASP A 105 2.32 -6.70 3.37
C ASP A 105 2.42 -7.15 4.83
N LEU A 106 1.27 -7.29 5.49
CA LEU A 106 1.17 -7.60 6.91
C LEU A 106 1.98 -8.84 7.30
N GLU A 107 2.05 -9.82 6.41
CA GLU A 107 2.72 -11.10 6.68
C GLU A 107 4.24 -11.00 6.79
N PHE A 108 4.84 -9.85 6.46
CA PHE A 108 6.30 -9.66 6.49
C PHE A 108 6.85 -8.95 7.74
N ILE A 109 6.04 -8.80 8.79
CA ILE A 109 6.57 -8.42 10.11
C ILE A 109 7.13 -9.67 10.79
N ASP A 110 8.36 -10.02 10.42
CA ASP A 110 9.03 -11.24 10.90
C ASP A 110 10.06 -10.96 12.00
N SER A 111 10.40 -9.69 12.25
CA SER A 111 11.43 -9.29 13.20
C SER A 111 11.28 -7.85 13.71
N PRO A 112 11.84 -7.53 14.88
CA PRO A 112 11.90 -6.16 15.41
C PRO A 112 12.47 -5.13 14.43
N GLU A 113 13.43 -5.53 13.59
CA GLU A 113 14.07 -4.67 12.60
C GLU A 113 13.08 -4.15 11.54
N GLN A 114 12.02 -4.91 11.22
CA GLN A 114 11.00 -4.49 10.27
C GLN A 114 10.12 -3.37 10.83
N TYR A 115 9.76 -3.45 12.11
CA TYR A 115 9.06 -2.34 12.78
C TYR A 115 9.91 -1.06 12.76
N ILE A 116 11.20 -1.17 13.10
CA ILE A 116 12.12 -0.03 13.11
C ILE A 116 12.27 0.55 11.70
N TRP A 117 12.45 -0.30 10.69
CA TRP A 117 12.54 0.13 9.30
C TRP A 117 11.25 0.85 8.86
N PHE A 118 10.09 0.25 9.14
CA PHE A 118 8.80 0.81 8.77
C PHE A 118 8.57 2.18 9.42
N MET A 119 8.86 2.34 10.71
CA MET A 119 8.76 3.64 11.38
C MET A 119 9.64 4.71 10.73
N LYS A 120 10.90 4.37 10.40
CA LYS A 120 11.79 5.31 9.72
C LYS A 120 11.22 5.72 8.36
N ARG A 121 10.69 4.75 7.61
CA ARG A 121 10.04 4.99 6.32
C ARG A 121 8.81 5.88 6.45
N MET A 122 7.97 5.65 7.46
CA MET A 122 6.81 6.48 7.74
C MET A 122 7.19 7.93 8.03
N GLY A 123 8.38 8.19 8.58
CA GLY A 123 8.90 9.55 8.69
C GLY A 123 9.40 10.11 7.36
N THR A 124 10.17 9.33 6.60
CA THR A 124 10.73 9.75 5.30
C THR A 124 9.64 10.23 4.34
N ILE A 125 8.53 9.51 4.23
CA ILE A 125 7.44 9.86 3.30
C ILE A 125 6.72 11.17 3.64
N THR A 126 6.97 11.75 4.81
CA THR A 126 6.35 13.02 5.22
C THR A 126 7.14 14.26 4.77
N ASP A 127 8.22 14.08 4.00
CA ASP A 127 9.14 15.15 3.61
C ASP A 127 9.62 16.03 4.80
N GLY A 128 9.79 15.39 5.96
CA GLY A 128 10.32 16.00 7.18
C GLY A 128 9.29 16.59 8.16
N GLU A 129 7.98 16.45 7.91
CA GLU A 129 6.97 16.87 8.89
C GLU A 129 6.97 16.00 10.17
N ILE A 130 7.30 14.71 10.01
CA ILE A 130 7.38 13.74 11.11
C ILE A 130 8.72 13.01 11.07
N GLU A 131 9.49 13.14 12.14
CA GLU A 131 10.80 12.50 12.30
C GLU A 131 10.74 11.47 13.44
N TYR A 132 11.09 10.22 13.14
CA TYR A 132 11.22 9.15 14.14
C TYR A 132 12.69 8.89 14.47
N THR A 133 13.04 9.00 15.75
CA THR A 133 14.40 8.80 16.26
C THR A 133 14.40 7.91 17.51
N GLU A 134 15.59 7.45 17.91
CA GLU A 134 15.79 6.67 19.15
C GLU A 134 14.86 5.45 19.29
N ILE A 135 14.59 4.78 18.16
CA ILE A 135 13.68 3.63 18.11
C ILE A 135 14.37 2.39 18.68
N SER A 136 13.75 1.76 19.67
CA SER A 136 14.19 0.51 20.28
C SER A 136 12.99 -0.37 20.63
N ILE A 137 13.18 -1.69 20.61
CA ILE A 137 12.17 -2.67 20.98
C ILE A 137 12.66 -3.44 22.20
N VAL A 138 11.77 -3.62 23.17
CA VAL A 138 12.02 -4.40 24.40
C VAL A 138 10.89 -5.40 24.61
N VAL A 139 11.20 -6.53 25.24
CA VAL A 139 10.22 -7.55 25.64
C VAL A 139 10.02 -7.45 27.15
N ASP A 140 8.76 -7.41 27.59
CA ASP A 140 8.43 -7.43 29.02
C ASP A 140 8.36 -8.85 29.61
N ASP A 141 8.18 -8.94 30.92
CA ASP A 141 8.09 -10.21 31.65
C ASP A 141 6.86 -11.07 31.24
N GLU A 142 5.87 -10.47 30.58
CA GLU A 142 4.67 -11.13 30.04
C GLU A 142 4.83 -11.54 28.56
N ASN A 143 6.03 -11.37 28.01
CA ASN A 143 6.40 -11.67 26.63
C ASN A 143 5.70 -10.78 25.59
N TYR A 144 5.31 -9.55 25.95
CA TYR A 144 4.87 -8.53 24.99
C TYR A 144 6.06 -7.71 24.50
N GLU A 145 6.06 -7.42 23.20
CA GLU A 145 6.97 -6.45 22.61
C GLU A 145 6.47 -5.03 22.84
N TRP A 146 7.40 -4.12 23.12
CA TRP A 146 7.14 -2.70 23.28
C TRP A 146 8.14 -1.91 22.44
N ILE A 147 7.63 -0.97 21.65
CA ILE A 147 8.46 -0.05 20.88
C ILE A 147 8.57 1.29 21.60
N HIS A 148 9.79 1.69 21.91
CA HIS A 148 10.15 2.97 22.49
C HIS A 148 10.81 3.82 21.42
N PHE A 149 10.41 5.09 21.30
CA PHE A 149 10.94 5.98 20.27
C PHE A 149 10.70 7.44 20.63
N LYS A 150 11.30 8.35 19.86
CA LYS A 150 10.93 9.76 19.82
C LYS A 150 10.29 10.08 18.48
N VAL A 151 9.24 10.89 18.50
CA VAL A 151 8.65 11.49 17.30
C VAL A 151 8.69 13.01 17.44
N ASN A 152 9.37 13.70 16.51
CA ASN A 152 9.66 15.13 16.63
C ASN A 152 10.22 15.52 18.01
N GLY A 153 11.09 14.67 18.57
CA GLY A 153 11.69 14.84 19.90
C GLY A 153 10.82 14.42 21.09
N ILE A 154 9.54 14.10 20.88
CA ILE A 154 8.60 13.68 21.93
C ILE A 154 8.72 12.17 22.15
N SER A 155 9.10 11.76 23.38
CA SER A 155 9.19 10.35 23.75
C SER A 155 7.82 9.68 23.76
N LYS A 156 7.73 8.53 23.08
CA LYS A 156 6.55 7.66 23.04
C LYS A 156 6.94 6.21 23.31
N LYS A 157 5.94 5.45 23.76
CA LYS A 157 6.02 4.01 23.95
C LYS A 157 4.72 3.39 23.45
N TRP A 158 4.80 2.41 22.57
CA TRP A 158 3.63 1.66 22.09
C TRP A 158 3.77 0.18 22.44
N LYS A 159 2.69 -0.39 22.97
CA LYS A 159 2.57 -1.84 23.16
C LYS A 159 2.28 -2.50 21.82
N LEU A 160 3.08 -3.51 21.47
CA LEU A 160 2.86 -4.40 20.34
C LEU A 160 2.18 -5.69 20.84
N GLN A 161 2.22 -6.74 20.04
CA GLN A 161 1.70 -8.06 20.41
C GLN A 161 2.75 -8.86 21.19
N LYS A 162 2.38 -10.10 21.55
CA LYS A 162 3.34 -11.07 22.06
C LYS A 162 4.39 -11.39 21.00
N VAL A 163 5.59 -11.74 21.44
CA VAL A 163 6.66 -12.20 20.55
C VAL A 163 6.15 -13.29 19.61
N GLY A 164 6.38 -13.11 18.31
CA GLY A 164 5.92 -14.02 17.24
C GLY A 164 4.52 -13.75 16.70
N TYR A 165 3.84 -12.68 17.12
CA TYR A 165 2.54 -12.27 16.61
C TYR A 165 2.59 -10.89 15.96
N ILE A 166 1.86 -10.73 14.85
CA ILE A 166 1.79 -9.47 14.12
C ILE A 166 0.81 -8.51 14.80
N ALA A 167 1.27 -7.33 15.17
CA ALA A 167 0.44 -6.25 15.71
C ALA A 167 -0.13 -5.37 14.58
N ASP A 168 -1.24 -5.76 13.94
CA ASP A 168 -1.85 -4.95 12.87
C ASP A 168 -2.24 -3.52 13.32
N SER A 169 -2.69 -3.36 14.58
CA SER A 169 -2.97 -2.05 15.17
C SER A 169 -1.78 -1.09 15.17
N PHE A 170 -0.55 -1.60 14.98
CA PHE A 170 0.64 -0.79 14.80
C PHE A 170 0.48 0.24 13.68
N PHE A 171 -0.13 -0.14 12.56
CA PHE A 171 -0.32 0.75 11.41
C PHE A 171 -1.35 1.85 11.72
N LYS A 172 -2.44 1.53 12.43
CA LYS A 172 -3.44 2.54 12.83
C LYS A 172 -2.83 3.62 13.73
N ARG A 173 -1.86 3.29 14.59
CA ARG A 173 -1.24 4.27 15.51
C ARG A 173 -0.63 5.47 14.79
N PHE A 174 -0.20 5.32 13.54
CA PHE A 174 0.36 6.42 12.76
C PHE A 174 -0.68 7.47 12.38
N SER A 175 -1.96 7.10 12.24
CA SER A 175 -3.01 8.04 11.82
C SER A 175 -3.29 9.13 12.85
N TYR A 176 -3.00 8.87 14.13
CA TYR A 176 -3.18 9.88 15.20
C TYR A 176 -2.06 10.92 15.26
N LEU A 177 -0.87 10.61 14.70
CA LEU A 177 0.31 11.47 14.85
C LEU A 177 0.21 12.81 14.11
N PRO A 178 -0.30 12.89 12.87
CA PRO A 178 -0.52 14.17 12.19
C PRO A 178 -1.31 15.19 13.02
N ASP A 179 -2.43 14.76 13.60
CA ASP A 179 -3.28 15.61 14.42
C ASP A 179 -2.63 15.98 15.76
N GLU A 180 -1.88 15.07 16.36
CA GLU A 180 -1.13 15.34 17.59
C GLU A 180 -0.03 16.38 17.36
N LEU A 181 0.72 16.22 16.26
CA LEU A 181 1.89 17.03 15.91
C LEU A 181 1.52 18.30 15.11
N LYS A 182 0.25 18.45 14.72
CA LYS A 182 -0.27 19.57 13.92
C LYS A 182 0.44 19.74 12.58
N THR A 183 0.68 18.62 11.91
CA THR A 183 1.25 18.61 10.55
C THR A 183 0.23 19.09 9.52
N LYS A 184 0.69 19.39 8.30
CA LYS A 184 -0.15 19.84 7.20
C LYS A 184 -0.82 18.67 6.48
N GLY A 185 -0.09 17.59 6.27
CA GLY A 185 -0.58 16.37 5.65
C GLY A 185 -1.04 15.30 6.66
N LYS A 186 -1.57 14.21 6.12
CA LYS A 186 -1.99 13.00 6.84
C LYS A 186 -1.54 11.76 6.08
N TYR A 187 -1.41 10.66 6.81
CA TYR A 187 -1.16 9.36 6.19
C TYR A 187 -2.40 8.87 5.44
N THR A 188 -2.15 8.23 4.30
CA THR A 188 -3.17 7.69 3.40
C THR A 188 -3.01 6.19 3.29
N TYR A 189 -4.04 5.52 2.76
CA TYR A 189 -4.11 4.08 2.61
C TYR A 189 -4.71 3.71 1.25
N TYR A 190 -4.16 2.66 0.63
CA TYR A 190 -4.70 2.06 -0.59
C TYR A 190 -4.37 0.56 -0.62
N ASP A 191 -5.35 -0.29 -0.98
CA ASP A 191 -5.13 -1.70 -1.30
C ASP A 191 -5.81 -2.09 -2.61
N ASP A 192 -5.44 -3.25 -3.16
CA ASP A 192 -6.04 -3.82 -4.38
C ASP A 192 -7.06 -4.94 -4.09
N GLY A 193 -7.58 -5.01 -2.86
CA GLY A 193 -8.45 -6.06 -2.32
C GLY A 193 -7.70 -7.23 -1.70
N GLY A 194 -6.36 -7.16 -1.62
CA GLY A 194 -5.49 -8.16 -0.99
C GLY A 194 -5.12 -7.85 0.46
N GLN A 195 -4.11 -8.56 0.98
CA GLN A 195 -3.51 -8.31 2.30
C GLN A 195 -2.39 -7.24 2.26
N GLN A 196 -2.05 -6.78 1.06
CA GLN A 196 -0.98 -5.82 0.80
C GLN A 196 -1.58 -4.44 0.59
N PHE A 197 -0.85 -3.42 1.01
CA PHE A 197 -1.31 -2.04 0.95
C PHE A 197 -0.17 -1.07 0.68
N VAL A 198 -0.53 0.14 0.26
CA VAL A 198 0.36 1.27 0.12
C VAL A 198 -0.01 2.32 1.17
N ILE A 199 0.97 2.76 1.96
CA ILE A 199 0.88 3.95 2.79
C ILE A 199 1.70 5.07 2.16
N ASP A 200 1.11 6.26 2.18
CA ASP A 200 1.67 7.49 1.63
C ASP A 200 1.25 8.65 2.55
N TYR A 201 1.67 9.87 2.28
CA TYR A 201 1.39 11.04 3.08
C TYR A 201 1.02 12.22 2.18
N ALA A 202 -0.14 12.83 2.43
CA ALA A 202 -0.69 13.86 1.55
C ALA A 202 -1.47 14.92 2.34
N THR A 203 -1.49 16.14 1.81
CA THR A 203 -2.49 17.15 2.16
C THR A 203 -3.83 16.84 1.49
N GLU A 204 -4.91 17.47 1.97
CA GLU A 204 -6.25 17.35 1.37
C GLU A 204 -6.26 17.63 -0.14
N SER A 205 -5.51 18.64 -0.59
CA SER A 205 -5.40 18.98 -2.01
C SER A 205 -4.66 17.89 -2.81
N GLU A 206 -3.57 17.35 -2.27
CA GLU A 206 -2.78 16.31 -2.93
C GLU A 206 -3.55 14.98 -3.00
N GLN A 207 -4.30 14.63 -1.95
CA GLN A 207 -5.18 13.46 -1.93
C GLN A 207 -6.24 13.55 -3.03
N LYS A 208 -6.93 14.70 -3.10
CA LYS A 208 -7.95 14.94 -4.10
C LYS A 208 -7.37 14.87 -5.51
N GLU A 209 -6.26 15.56 -5.76
CA GLU A 209 -5.60 15.56 -7.07
C GLU A 209 -5.13 14.17 -7.49
N PHE A 210 -4.56 13.40 -6.55
CA PHE A 210 -4.14 12.02 -6.79
C PHE A 210 -5.32 11.15 -7.23
N ASN A 211 -6.42 11.17 -6.48
CA ASN A 211 -7.60 10.37 -6.79
C ASN A 211 -8.24 10.81 -8.13
N GLU A 212 -8.30 12.11 -8.41
CA GLU A 212 -8.81 12.64 -9.69
C GLU A 212 -7.97 12.22 -10.90
N LYS A 213 -6.64 12.25 -10.78
CA LYS A 213 -5.73 11.92 -11.90
C LYS A 213 -5.56 10.43 -12.13
N THR A 214 -5.61 9.63 -11.08
CA THR A 214 -5.37 8.18 -11.15
C THR A 214 -6.65 7.36 -11.21
N GLY A 215 -7.78 7.91 -10.74
CA GLY A 215 -9.01 7.15 -10.54
C GLY A 215 -8.91 6.08 -9.46
N LEU A 216 -7.83 6.03 -8.69
CA LEU A 216 -7.70 5.17 -7.53
C LEU A 216 -8.55 5.71 -6.38
N ASN A 217 -9.07 4.82 -5.55
CA ASN A 217 -9.75 5.19 -4.32
C ASN A 217 -8.75 5.14 -3.16
N ARG A 218 -7.80 6.08 -3.13
CA ARG A 218 -6.93 6.24 -1.97
C ARG A 218 -7.73 6.90 -0.85
N GLU A 219 -7.66 6.33 0.34
CA GLU A 219 -8.38 6.75 1.54
C GLU A 219 -7.41 7.38 2.54
N TRP A 220 -7.91 8.03 3.58
CA TRP A 220 -7.08 8.40 4.73
C TRP A 220 -6.83 7.16 5.59
N LEU A 221 -5.69 7.08 6.28
CA LEU A 221 -5.36 5.92 7.12
C LEU A 221 -6.30 5.78 8.35
N ASP A 222 -6.83 6.90 8.84
CA ASP A 222 -7.84 6.95 9.89
C ASP A 222 -9.25 6.67 9.39
N ASP A 223 -9.52 6.94 8.11
CA ASP A 223 -10.76 6.50 7.46
C ASP A 223 -10.75 4.98 7.34
N GLY A 224 -11.91 4.34 7.53
CA GLY A 224 -12.02 2.89 7.42
C GLY A 224 -11.53 2.08 8.63
N ASN A 225 -12.00 0.82 8.68
CA ASN A 225 -11.59 -0.20 9.65
C ASN A 225 -10.48 -1.08 9.06
N HIS A 226 -9.46 -0.46 8.44
CA HIS A 226 -8.36 -1.18 7.77
C HIS A 226 -7.51 -2.01 8.74
N PHE A 227 -7.36 -1.50 9.97
CA PHE A 227 -6.56 -2.11 11.04
C PHE A 227 -7.31 -2.03 12.37
N ASN A 228 -7.00 -2.93 13.29
CA ASN A 228 -7.59 -2.90 14.63
C ASN A 228 -7.19 -1.65 15.43
N GLU A 229 -8.08 -1.24 16.32
CA GLU A 229 -7.79 -0.19 17.29
C GLU A 229 -6.65 -0.62 18.24
N PRO A 230 -5.70 0.28 18.55
CA PRO A 230 -4.62 -0.06 19.45
C PRO A 230 -5.13 -0.27 20.88
N LYS A 231 -4.75 -1.39 21.49
CA LYS A 231 -4.99 -1.70 22.90
C LYS A 231 -3.95 -1.04 23.82
#